data_AF-A0A849QYU2-F1
#
_entry.id   AF-A0A849QYU2-F1
#
_cell.length_a   1.000
_cell.length_b   1.000
_cell.length_c   1.000
_cell.angle_alpha   90.00
_cell.angle_beta   90.00
_cell.angle_gamma   90.00
#
_symmetry.space_group_name_H-M   'P 1'
#
loop_
_entity.id
_entity.type
_entity.pdbx_description
1 polymer ?
#
loop_
_entity_poly.entity_id
_entity_poly.type
_entity_poly.pdbx_seq_one_letter_code
_entity_poly.pdbx_strand_id
1 'polypeptide(L)'
;AVDLNEPNSVVGDATEIEFNQTVSGYICPRYDVDYYKFYVNSSGIMQVKLDNVPSDMRAQINIYDKNFKEISYKYASNAGDTLTVEKDIGGPGWHYIKIKDRNNKAHSEEYTFRVLLV
;
A
#
# COMPACT_ATOMS: atom_id res chain seq x y z
N ALA A 1 19.19 0.76 2.72
CA ALA A 1 19.27 1.03 1.27
C ALA A 1 18.57 2.35 0.98
N VAL A 2 18.61 2.86 -0.25
CA VAL A 2 17.81 4.02 -0.67
C VAL A 2 16.44 3.49 -1.09
N ASP A 3 15.36 4.05 -0.54
CA ASP A 3 14.01 3.83 -1.07
C ASP A 3 13.83 4.70 -2.32
N LEU A 4 13.55 4.08 -3.46
CA LEU A 4 13.41 4.78 -4.75
C LEU A 4 12.05 5.47 -4.91
N ASN A 5 11.09 5.18 -4.03
CA ASN A 5 9.74 5.72 -4.08
C ASN A 5 9.59 7.02 -3.27
N GLU A 6 10.55 7.33 -2.41
CA GLU A 6 10.55 8.51 -1.56
C GLU A 6 10.95 9.79 -2.32
N PRO A 7 10.36 10.96 -1.99
CA PRO A 7 9.37 11.18 -0.94
C PRO A 7 7.96 10.72 -1.36
N ASN A 8 7.24 10.02 -0.48
CA ASN A 8 5.85 9.63 -0.70
C ASN A 8 4.98 9.61 0.56
N SER A 9 5.42 10.25 1.65
CA SER A 9 4.67 10.27 2.92
C SER A 9 3.42 11.17 2.96
N VAL A 10 3.07 11.79 1.83
CA VAL A 10 1.83 12.55 1.65
C VAL A 10 1.16 12.18 0.35
N VAL A 11 -0.18 12.25 0.31
CA VAL A 11 -0.97 11.87 -0.88
C VAL A 11 -0.57 12.64 -2.15
N GLY A 12 -0.13 13.89 -2.02
CA GLY A 12 0.31 14.72 -3.15
C GLY A 12 1.58 14.19 -3.84
N ASP A 13 2.41 13.48 -3.09
CA ASP A 13 3.68 12.90 -3.54
C ASP A 13 3.57 11.37 -3.73
N ALA A 14 2.34 10.84 -3.80
CA ALA A 14 2.12 9.41 -3.92
C ALA A 14 2.80 8.83 -5.17
N THR A 15 3.58 7.76 -4.97
CA THR A 15 4.33 7.10 -6.04
C THR A 15 3.37 6.39 -6.99
N GLU A 16 3.49 6.65 -8.29
CA GLU A 16 2.66 6.02 -9.30
C GLU A 16 3.13 4.60 -9.60
N ILE A 17 2.20 3.64 -9.65
CA ILE A 17 2.47 2.23 -9.89
C ILE A 17 1.49 1.65 -10.91
N GLU A 18 1.90 0.55 -11.54
CA GLU A 18 1.06 -0.21 -12.47
C GLU A 18 0.46 -1.45 -11.81
N PHE A 19 -0.65 -1.95 -12.38
CA PHE A 19 -1.21 -3.23 -11.97
C PHE A 19 -0.26 -4.39 -12.29
N ASN A 20 -0.28 -5.42 -11.43
CA ASN A 20 0.51 -6.65 -11.55
C ASN A 20 2.05 -6.43 -11.55
N GLN A 21 2.51 -5.26 -11.11
CA GLN A 21 3.92 -4.98 -10.85
C GLN A 21 4.24 -5.25 -9.38
N THR A 22 5.33 -5.98 -9.11
CA THR A 22 5.91 -6.07 -7.76
C THR A 22 6.62 -4.77 -7.44
N VAL A 23 6.20 -4.11 -6.37
CA VAL A 23 6.78 -2.87 -5.84
C VAL A 23 7.39 -3.18 -4.49
N SER A 24 8.58 -2.65 -4.21
CA SER A 24 9.21 -2.71 -2.90
C SER A 24 9.34 -1.32 -2.29
N GLY A 25 9.37 -1.24 -0.97
CA GLY A 25 9.54 -0.01 -0.20
C GLY A 25 10.04 -0.29 1.21
N TYR A 26 10.45 0.76 1.91
CA TYR A 26 10.91 0.72 3.30
C TYR A 26 10.05 1.66 4.12
N ILE A 27 9.47 1.17 5.21
CA ILE A 27 8.90 2.06 6.23
C ILE A 27 10.05 2.58 7.09
N CYS A 28 10.66 3.69 6.70
CA CYS A 28 11.78 4.30 7.43
C CYS A 28 11.91 5.79 7.06
N PRO A 29 11.73 6.71 8.01
CA PRO A 29 11.99 6.55 9.45
C PRO A 29 10.79 6.06 10.26
N ARG A 30 10.87 6.19 11.59
CA ARG A 30 9.72 5.95 12.46
C ARG A 30 8.59 6.89 12.06
N TYR A 31 7.35 6.41 12.06
CA TYR A 31 6.16 7.13 11.60
C TYR A 31 6.06 7.34 10.09
N ASP A 32 6.94 6.71 9.32
CA ASP A 32 6.83 6.70 7.88
C ASP A 32 5.55 6.00 7.41
N VAL A 33 5.02 6.52 6.31
CA VAL A 33 3.80 6.09 5.65
C VAL A 33 4.05 6.19 4.16
N ASP A 34 3.71 5.18 3.41
CA ASP A 34 4.02 5.18 1.98
C ASP A 34 2.71 5.28 1.21
N TYR A 35 2.53 6.38 0.48
CA TYR A 35 1.40 6.54 -0.43
C TYR A 35 1.77 6.10 -1.84
N TYR A 36 0.91 5.27 -2.43
CA TYR A 36 0.98 4.92 -3.85
C TYR A 36 -0.33 5.24 -4.54
N LYS A 37 -0.28 5.51 -5.84
CA LYS A 37 -1.45 5.76 -6.69
C LYS A 37 -1.41 4.93 -7.97
N PHE A 38 -2.58 4.61 -8.48
CA PHE A 38 -2.73 3.88 -9.75
C PHE A 38 -4.10 4.20 -10.36
N TYR A 39 -4.19 4.05 -11.68
CA TYR A 39 -5.43 4.33 -12.41
C TYR A 39 -6.19 3.05 -12.72
N VAL A 40 -7.41 2.93 -12.19
CA VAL A 40 -8.31 1.83 -12.53
C VAL A 40 -9.00 2.15 -13.87
N ASN A 41 -8.97 1.22 -14.82
CA ASN A 41 -9.56 1.40 -16.16
C ASN A 41 -10.97 0.78 -16.32
N SER A 42 -11.38 -0.12 -15.43
CA SER A 42 -12.65 -0.85 -15.49
C SER A 42 -13.13 -1.24 -14.10
N SER A 43 -14.42 -1.60 -13.97
CA SER A 43 -14.92 -2.20 -12.73
C SER A 43 -14.31 -3.58 -12.48
N GLY A 44 -14.18 -3.97 -11.21
CA GLY A 44 -13.65 -5.27 -10.81
C GLY A 44 -13.28 -5.32 -9.33
N ILE A 45 -12.77 -6.47 -8.88
CA ILE A 45 -12.26 -6.62 -7.52
C ILE A 45 -10.79 -6.25 -7.52
N MET A 46 -10.47 -5.14 -6.87
CA MET A 46 -9.09 -4.75 -6.62
C MET A 46 -8.54 -5.53 -5.43
N GLN A 47 -7.37 -6.14 -5.59
CA GLN A 47 -6.63 -6.81 -4.52
C GLN A 47 -5.29 -6.12 -4.29
N VAL A 48 -5.01 -5.67 -3.07
CA VAL A 48 -3.68 -5.24 -2.64
C VAL A 48 -3.08 -6.36 -1.81
N LYS A 49 -1.99 -6.95 -2.27
CA LYS A 49 -1.30 -8.09 -1.66
C LYS A 49 0.07 -7.68 -1.18
N LEU A 50 0.34 -7.82 0.12
CA LEU A 50 1.63 -7.60 0.75
C LEU A 50 2.26 -8.98 1.01
N ASP A 51 3.26 -9.33 0.20
CA ASP A 51 3.80 -10.70 0.09
C ASP A 51 5.07 -10.90 0.94
N ASN A 52 5.97 -9.90 0.95
CA ASN A 52 7.14 -9.87 1.83
C ASN A 52 6.93 -8.79 2.90
N VAL A 53 6.98 -9.18 4.17
CA VAL A 53 6.73 -8.28 5.30
C VAL A 53 7.87 -8.44 6.30
N PRO A 54 8.55 -7.35 6.71
CA PRO A 54 9.54 -7.40 7.78
C PRO A 54 8.97 -8.08 9.03
N SER A 55 9.77 -8.95 9.65
CA SER A 55 9.28 -9.86 10.69
C SER A 55 8.67 -9.17 11.93
N ASP A 56 9.08 -7.92 12.21
CA ASP A 56 8.57 -7.14 13.34
C ASP A 56 7.58 -6.03 12.91
N MET A 57 7.28 -5.94 11.61
CA MET A 57 6.31 -5.02 11.03
C MET A 57 4.89 -5.55 11.22
N ARG A 58 4.03 -4.75 11.84
CA ARG A 58 2.59 -5.03 11.86
C ARG A 58 1.92 -4.20 10.78
N ALA A 59 1.91 -4.72 9.55
CA ALA A 59 1.47 -3.98 8.38
C ALA A 59 0.01 -3.49 8.48
N GLN A 60 -0.25 -2.32 7.91
CA GLN A 60 -1.58 -1.76 7.70
C GLN A 60 -1.66 -1.24 6.26
N ILE A 61 -2.77 -1.54 5.59
CA ILE A 61 -3.12 -1.03 4.26
C ILE A 61 -4.43 -0.28 4.37
N ASN A 62 -4.47 0.95 3.87
CA ASN A 62 -5.70 1.72 3.64
C ASN A 62 -5.86 1.95 2.13
N ILE A 63 -7.10 1.92 1.66
CA ILE A 63 -7.47 2.16 0.26
C ILE A 63 -8.37 3.40 0.20
N TYR A 64 -8.06 4.31 -0.72
CA TYR A 64 -8.79 5.55 -0.94
C TYR A 64 -9.29 5.65 -2.38
N ASP A 65 -10.45 6.29 -2.56
CA ASP A 65 -10.95 6.67 -3.88
C ASP A 65 -10.28 7.94 -4.43
N LYS A 66 -10.68 8.36 -5.64
CA LYS A 66 -10.16 9.57 -6.30
C LYS A 66 -10.34 10.88 -5.52
N ASN A 67 -11.30 10.93 -4.60
CA ASN A 67 -11.56 12.08 -3.74
C ASN A 67 -10.85 11.95 -2.39
N PHE A 68 -9.94 10.98 -2.27
CA PHE A 68 -9.22 10.63 -1.05
C PHE A 68 -10.14 10.20 0.11
N LYS A 69 -11.35 9.72 -0.20
CA LYS A 69 -12.20 9.08 0.80
C LYS A 69 -11.70 7.66 1.03
N GLU A 70 -11.48 7.30 2.29
CA GLU A 70 -11.13 5.92 2.64
C GLU A 70 -12.32 4.98 2.35
N ILE A 71 -12.08 3.94 1.56
CA ILE A 71 -13.09 2.98 1.11
C ILE A 71 -12.86 1.56 1.65
N SER A 72 -11.67 1.28 2.17
CA SER A 72 -11.32 0.03 2.84
C SER A 72 -10.04 0.20 3.65
N TYR A 73 -9.85 -0.63 4.68
CA TYR A 73 -8.57 -0.79 5.33
C TYR A 73 -8.47 -2.18 5.98
N LYS A 74 -7.24 -2.63 6.20
CA LYS A 74 -6.95 -3.82 7.00
C LYS A 74 -5.59 -3.67 7.66
N TYR A 75 -5.37 -4.39 8.75
CA TYR A 75 -4.04 -4.52 9.35
C TYR A 75 -3.78 -5.97 9.72
N ALA A 76 -2.51 -6.32 9.76
CA ALA A 76 -2.00 -7.62 10.18
C ALA A 76 -2.36 -7.92 11.63
N SER A 77 -2.75 -9.17 11.92
CA SER A 77 -3.06 -9.61 13.29
C SER A 77 -1.80 -9.60 14.14
N ASN A 78 -0.73 -10.19 13.62
CA ASN A 78 0.59 -10.28 14.23
C ASN A 78 1.64 -9.55 13.36
N ALA A 79 2.84 -9.36 13.92
CA ALA A 79 3.96 -8.84 13.14
C ALA A 79 4.47 -9.91 12.15
N GLY A 80 4.89 -9.49 10.96
CA GLY A 80 5.37 -10.38 9.90
C GLY A 80 4.25 -11.12 9.12
N ASP A 81 2.98 -10.98 9.51
CA ASP A 81 1.89 -11.57 8.73
C ASP A 81 1.78 -10.87 7.36
N THR A 82 1.63 -11.66 6.30
CA THR A 82 1.22 -11.15 4.99
C THR A 82 -0.20 -10.59 5.05
N LEU A 83 -0.54 -9.71 4.12
CA LEU A 83 -1.81 -9.00 4.15
C LEU A 83 -2.41 -8.85 2.76
N THR A 84 -3.64 -9.35 2.59
CA THR A 84 -4.47 -9.08 1.41
C THR A 84 -5.67 -8.23 1.81
N VAL A 85 -5.90 -7.14 1.08
CA VAL A 85 -7.09 -6.30 1.15
C VAL A 85 -7.79 -6.31 -0.20
N GLU A 86 -9.09 -6.59 -0.19
CA GLU A 86 -9.91 -6.61 -1.39
C GLU A 86 -10.94 -5.49 -1.36
N LYS A 87 -11.26 -4.94 -2.53
CA LYS A 87 -12.30 -3.94 -2.67
C LYS A 87 -12.94 -4.01 -4.06
N ASP A 88 -14.26 -4.12 -4.10
CA ASP A 88 -15.04 -3.89 -5.32
C ASP A 88 -14.96 -2.41 -5.73
N ILE A 89 -14.44 -2.16 -6.93
CA ILE A 89 -14.29 -0.84 -7.54
C ILE A 89 -15.26 -0.73 -8.70
N GLY A 90 -16.14 0.28 -8.65
CA GLY A 90 -17.27 0.42 -9.56
C GLY A 90 -16.95 0.98 -10.96
N GLY A 91 -15.69 1.30 -11.27
CA GLY A 91 -15.33 1.84 -12.58
C GLY A 91 -14.07 2.71 -12.59
N PRO A 92 -13.83 3.43 -13.70
CA PRO A 92 -12.56 4.11 -13.92
C PRO A 92 -12.27 5.23 -12.92
N GLY A 93 -11.00 5.36 -12.56
CA GLY A 93 -10.52 6.48 -11.75
C GLY A 93 -9.24 6.19 -10.98
N TRP A 94 -8.60 7.28 -10.55
CA TRP A 94 -7.47 7.22 -9.63
C TRP A 94 -7.88 6.64 -8.29
N HIS A 95 -7.04 5.74 -7.77
CA HIS A 95 -7.14 5.22 -6.42
C HIS A 95 -5.78 5.36 -5.76
N TYR A 96 -5.80 5.39 -4.44
CA TYR A 96 -4.60 5.51 -3.63
C TYR A 96 -4.58 4.41 -2.59
N ILE A 97 -3.38 3.95 -2.27
CA ILE A 97 -3.15 3.08 -1.13
C ILE A 97 -2.15 3.75 -0.19
N LYS A 98 -2.31 3.48 1.10
CA LYS A 98 -1.34 3.85 2.12
C LYS A 98 -0.87 2.59 2.81
N ILE A 99 0.43 2.36 2.83
CA ILE A 99 1.08 1.27 3.54
C ILE A 99 1.85 1.87 4.73
N LYS A 100 1.73 1.26 5.90
CA LYS A 100 2.50 1.67 7.08
C LYS A 100 2.65 0.54 8.08
N ASP A 101 3.54 0.72 9.05
CA ASP A 101 3.49 -0.04 10.28
C ASP A 101 2.38 0.49 11.20
N ARG A 102 1.48 -0.37 11.66
CA ARG A 102 0.36 -0.02 12.55
C ARG A 102 0.82 0.58 13.87
N ASN A 103 1.97 0.15 14.37
CA ASN A 103 2.57 0.62 15.61
C ASN A 103 3.60 1.75 15.36
N ASN A 104 3.69 2.24 14.11
CA ASN A 104 4.59 3.29 13.65
C ASN A 104 6.07 2.97 13.91
N LYS A 105 6.48 1.71 13.77
CA LYS A 105 7.90 1.34 13.78
C LYS A 105 8.58 1.72 12.46
N ALA A 106 9.91 1.78 12.50
CA ALA A 106 10.76 1.84 11.32
C ALA A 106 11.36 0.45 11.07
N HIS A 107 11.66 0.14 9.80
CA HIS A 107 12.11 -1.16 9.33
C HIS A 107 13.31 -0.99 8.40
N SER A 108 14.39 -1.76 8.66
CA SER A 108 15.59 -1.78 7.79
C SER A 108 15.48 -2.77 6.64
N GLU A 109 14.45 -3.61 6.65
CA GLU A 109 14.10 -4.58 5.62
C GLU A 109 13.00 -3.99 4.73
N GLU A 110 13.04 -4.31 3.44
CA GLU A 110 11.99 -3.92 2.51
C GLU A 110 10.74 -4.78 2.72
N TYR A 111 9.56 -4.19 2.51
CA TYR A 111 8.36 -4.95 2.21
C TYR A 111 8.16 -5.02 0.69
N THR A 112 7.37 -5.97 0.21
CA THR A 112 6.92 -6.01 -1.19
C THR A 112 5.42 -6.18 -1.31
N PHE A 113 4.83 -5.52 -2.29
CA PHE A 113 3.41 -5.63 -2.58
C PHE A 113 3.11 -5.62 -4.08
N ARG A 114 1.87 -6.01 -4.41
CA ARG A 114 1.28 -5.95 -5.74
C ARG A 114 -0.17 -5.49 -5.66
N VAL A 115 -0.61 -4.75 -6.66
CA VAL A 115 -2.02 -4.43 -6.89
C VAL A 115 -2.51 -5.23 -8.09
N LEU A 116 -3.63 -5.94 -7.93
CA LEU A 116 -4.28 -6.72 -8.98
C LEU A 116 -5.70 -6.21 -9.19
N LEU A 117 -6.21 -6.33 -10.40
CA LEU A 117 -7.61 -6.16 -10.74
C LEU A 117 -8.10 -7.50 -11.29
N VAL A 118 -9.05 -8.13 -10.61
CA VAL A 118 -9.64 -9.43 -10.98
C VAL A 118 -11.12 -9.32 -11.29
#